data_AF-A0A9P4UVL3-F1
#
_entry.id   AF-A0A9P4UVL3-F1
#
_cell.length_a   1.000
_cell.length_b   1.000
_cell.length_c   1.000
_cell.angle_alpha   90.00
_cell.angle_beta   90.00
_cell.angle_gamma   90.00
#
_symmetry.space_group_name_H-M   'P 1'
#
loop_
_entity.id
_entity.type
_entity.pdbx_description
1 polymer ?
#
loop_
_entity_poly.entity_id
_entity_poly.type
_entity_poly.pdbx_seq_one_letter_code
_entity_poly.pdbx_strand_id
1 'polypeptide(L)'
;MRLLSTNGDGEFSLIEFSSSTELSEGINSMFRWYREAAKCHVYLSDVSTDVSIQTGLPSQPTWEAAFQGSRWFVRGWTLQELLAPASAEFYSTDGKLLSNKTSMVRVLQEITGISVRVLQGNPLLGFGVDERLSWAAGRKTKRAEDAGYSPLGIFDIHMPLIYREGKDKVMARLRREIEQSLQGEGPRYGIAHSYSGPIFHGAISGHYVIPGPQANGVTMNYNFGGDG
;
A
#
# COMPACT_ATOMS: atom_id res chain seq x y z
N MET A 1 3.16 -4.85 -0.87
CA MET A 1 4.26 -4.20 -1.62
C MET A 1 5.58 -4.32 -0.86
N ARG A 2 6.72 -4.39 -1.56
CA ARG A 2 8.02 -4.07 -0.96
C ARG A 2 8.29 -2.61 -1.33
N LEU A 3 8.39 -1.71 -0.35
CA LEU A 3 8.86 -0.35 -0.58
C LEU A 3 10.32 -0.47 -1.01
N LEU A 4 10.56 -0.47 -2.31
CA LEU A 4 11.90 -0.43 -2.88
C LEU A 4 12.21 1.04 -3.11
N SER A 5 12.65 1.73 -2.06
CA SER A 5 13.27 3.04 -2.24
C SER A 5 14.65 2.82 -2.82
N THR A 6 14.91 3.37 -4.00
CA THR A 6 16.27 3.47 -4.55
C THR A 6 16.90 4.73 -3.97
N ASN A 7 17.92 4.58 -3.14
CA ASN A 7 18.88 5.67 -2.98
C ASN A 7 19.59 5.86 -4.33
N GLY A 8 20.19 7.03 -4.59
CA GLY A 8 20.83 7.38 -5.87
C GLY A 8 21.88 6.39 -6.41
N ASP A 9 22.25 5.40 -5.60
CA ASP A 9 23.25 4.35 -5.87
C ASP A 9 22.65 2.98 -6.24
N GLY A 10 21.31 2.84 -6.29
CA GLY A 10 20.64 1.61 -6.74
C GLY A 10 20.47 0.51 -5.68
N GLU A 11 20.68 0.81 -4.40
CA GLU A 11 20.48 -0.14 -3.29
C GLU A 11 19.02 -0.18 -2.82
N PHE A 12 18.52 -1.38 -2.49
CA PHE A 12 17.14 -1.65 -2.11
C PHE A 12 17.00 -1.92 -0.60
N SER A 13 16.11 -1.20 0.10
CA SER A 13 15.85 -1.42 1.54
C SER A 13 14.43 -1.94 1.80
N LEU A 14 14.29 -2.99 2.62
CA LEU A 14 12.99 -3.47 3.13
C LEU A 14 12.64 -2.71 4.43
N ILE A 15 11.35 -2.39 4.65
CA ILE A 15 10.89 -1.84 5.94
C ILE A 15 10.41 -2.99 6.82
N GLU A 16 11.10 -3.22 7.95
CA GLU A 16 10.65 -4.08 9.04
C GLU A 16 10.43 -3.24 10.31
N PHE A 17 9.43 -3.60 11.11
CA PHE A 17 9.15 -2.94 12.39
C PHE A 17 9.58 -3.88 13.52
N SER A 18 10.54 -3.43 14.34
CA SER A 18 11.12 -4.23 15.41
C SER A 18 10.44 -4.00 16.77
N SER A 19 9.61 -2.95 16.89
CA SER A 19 8.84 -2.64 18.11
C SER A 19 7.40 -2.19 17.82
N SER A 20 6.55 -2.18 18.86
CA SER A 20 5.17 -1.67 18.75
C SER A 20 5.11 -0.18 18.43
N THR A 21 6.09 0.59 18.90
CA THR A 21 6.21 2.03 18.63
C THR A 21 6.58 2.26 17.16
N GLU A 22 7.59 1.55 16.67
CA GLU A 22 7.97 1.59 15.24
C GLU A 22 6.84 1.14 14.33
N LEU A 23 6.06 0.12 14.73
CA LEU A 23 4.87 -0.30 13.99
C LEU A 23 3.81 0.81 13.93
N SER A 24 3.59 1.51 15.04
CA SER A 24 2.64 2.62 15.10
C SER A 24 3.09 3.79 14.23
N GLU A 25 4.35 4.20 14.35
CA GLU A 25 4.95 5.25 13.52
C GLU A 25 4.90 4.87 12.04
N GLY A 26 5.20 3.61 11.73
CA GLY A 26 5.19 3.08 10.38
C GLY A 26 3.80 3.09 9.75
N ILE A 27 2.78 2.58 10.46
CA ILE A 27 1.41 2.57 9.94
C ILE A 27 0.88 3.98 9.69
N ASN A 28 1.16 4.92 10.60
CA ASN A 28 0.72 6.31 10.44
C ASN A 28 1.52 7.07 9.36
N SER A 29 2.72 6.60 9.00
CA SER A 29 3.58 7.24 7.97
C SER A 29 3.52 6.58 6.60
N MET A 30 2.94 5.38 6.50
CA MET A 30 3.03 4.51 5.32
C MET A 30 2.56 5.20 4.02
N PHE A 31 1.44 5.93 4.07
CA PHE A 31 0.93 6.67 2.91
C PHE A 31 1.92 7.74 2.43
N ARG A 32 2.55 8.46 3.37
CA ARG A 32 3.56 9.48 3.04
C ARG A 32 4.75 8.84 2.34
N TRP A 33 5.25 7.71 2.87
CA TRP A 33 6.36 6.98 2.26
C TRP A 33 6.03 6.50 0.84
N TYR A 34 4.83 5.97 0.62
CA TYR A 34 4.38 5.59 -0.73
C TYR A 34 4.27 6.79 -1.67
N ARG A 35 3.80 7.93 -1.18
CA ARG A 35 3.63 9.16 -1.97
C ARG A 35 4.97 9.78 -2.37
N GLU A 36 5.97 9.70 -1.50
CA GLU A 36 7.29 10.28 -1.70
C GLU A 36 8.25 9.34 -2.44
N ALA A 37 7.90 8.06 -2.57
CA ALA A 37 8.69 7.10 -3.32
C ALA A 37 8.77 7.47 -4.81
N ALA A 38 10.00 7.45 -5.37
CA ALA A 38 10.22 7.70 -6.79
C ALA A 38 9.49 6.68 -7.69
N LYS A 39 9.42 5.43 -7.25
CA LYS A 39 8.71 4.35 -7.93
C LYS A 39 8.27 3.28 -6.94
N CYS A 40 7.09 2.73 -7.17
CA CYS A 40 6.49 1.69 -6.35
C CYS A 40 6.33 0.38 -7.14
N HIS A 41 6.97 -0.70 -6.70
CA HIS A 41 6.83 -2.01 -7.35
C HIS A 41 5.79 -2.88 -6.63
N VAL A 42 4.76 -3.27 -7.36
CA VAL A 42 3.67 -4.12 -6.89
C VAL A 42 3.85 -5.53 -7.44
N TYR A 43 4.24 -6.45 -6.57
CA TYR A 43 4.39 -7.86 -6.91
C TYR A 43 3.09 -8.62 -6.68
N LEU A 44 2.57 -9.24 -7.74
CA LEU A 44 1.31 -9.98 -7.77
C LEU A 44 1.58 -11.48 -7.81
N SER A 45 1.75 -12.07 -6.62
CA SER A 45 2.05 -13.50 -6.46
C SER A 45 0.97 -14.48 -6.97
N ASP A 46 -0.22 -14.01 -7.33
CA ASP A 46 -1.31 -14.80 -7.92
C ASP A 46 -1.53 -14.52 -9.42
N VAL A 47 -0.63 -13.77 -10.06
CA VAL A 47 -0.68 -13.49 -11.49
C VAL A 47 0.57 -14.09 -12.12
N SER A 48 0.40 -15.08 -12.99
CA SER A 48 1.51 -15.64 -13.79
C SER A 48 1.35 -15.25 -15.25
N THR A 49 2.49 -15.07 -15.91
CA THR A 49 2.59 -14.86 -17.36
C THR A 49 2.77 -16.17 -18.12
N ASP A 50 3.19 -17.23 -17.44
CA ASP A 50 3.40 -18.54 -18.04
C ASP A 50 2.09 -19.33 -17.98
N VAL A 51 1.20 -19.04 -18.92
CA VAL A 51 0.07 -19.91 -19.21
C VAL A 51 0.35 -20.59 -20.53
N SER A 52 0.84 -21.83 -20.46
CA SER A 52 0.87 -22.75 -21.60
C SER A 52 -0.56 -22.99 -22.05
N ILE A 53 -1.05 -22.18 -22.98
CA ILE A 53 -2.36 -22.39 -23.57
C ILE A 53 -2.27 -23.59 -24.51
N GLN A 54 -2.91 -24.70 -24.12
CA GLN A 54 -3.22 -25.86 -24.96
C GLN A 54 -4.31 -25.58 -26.01
N THR A 55 -4.81 -24.35 -26.12
CA THR A 55 -5.82 -23.97 -27.12
C THR A 55 -5.17 -23.06 -28.17
N GLY A 56 -4.86 -23.61 -29.35
CA GLY A 56 -4.18 -22.93 -30.46
C GLY A 56 -4.94 -21.76 -31.10
N LEU A 57 -5.35 -20.78 -30.30
CA LEU A 57 -5.98 -19.53 -30.72
C LEU A 57 -5.09 -18.35 -30.28
N PRO A 58 -4.78 -17.41 -31.19
CA PRO A 58 -4.01 -16.21 -30.85
C PRO A 58 -4.96 -15.17 -30.23
N SER A 59 -4.96 -15.02 -28.90
CA SER A 59 -5.82 -14.00 -28.29
C SER A 59 -5.39 -13.60 -26.89
N GLN A 60 -5.04 -12.30 -26.77
CA GLN A 60 -4.72 -11.50 -25.59
C GLN A 60 -3.58 -12.01 -24.69
N PRO A 61 -2.83 -11.13 -24.03
CA PRO A 61 -1.94 -11.58 -22.98
C PRO A 61 -2.83 -12.29 -21.92
N THR A 62 -2.33 -13.40 -21.42
CA THR A 62 -3.10 -14.34 -20.59
C THR A 62 -3.23 -13.87 -19.15
N TRP A 63 -2.45 -12.86 -18.78
CA TRP A 63 -2.31 -12.40 -17.41
C TRP A 63 -3.38 -11.36 -17.04
N GLU A 64 -4.04 -10.70 -17.98
CA GLU A 64 -5.01 -9.62 -17.73
C GLU A 64 -6.20 -10.11 -16.90
N ALA A 65 -6.74 -11.28 -17.24
CA ALA A 65 -7.83 -11.88 -16.48
C ALA A 65 -7.39 -12.24 -15.05
N ALA A 66 -6.19 -12.80 -14.90
CA ALA A 66 -5.60 -13.09 -13.59
C ALA A 66 -5.31 -11.82 -12.79
N PHE A 67 -4.87 -10.75 -13.46
CA PHE A 67 -4.65 -9.43 -12.86
C PHE A 67 -5.95 -8.84 -12.34
N GLN A 68 -7.01 -8.80 -13.16
CA GLN A 68 -8.33 -8.31 -12.73
C GLN A 68 -8.87 -9.09 -11.53
N GLY A 69 -8.60 -10.40 -11.47
CA GLY A 69 -8.95 -11.27 -10.36
C GLY A 69 -7.96 -11.29 -9.18
N SER A 70 -6.88 -10.50 -9.21
CA SER A 70 -5.83 -10.59 -8.19
C SER A 70 -6.35 -10.21 -6.81
N ARG A 71 -5.95 -10.98 -5.80
CA ARG A 71 -6.28 -10.70 -4.40
C ARG A 71 -5.70 -9.37 -3.91
N TRP A 72 -4.74 -8.80 -4.62
CA TRP A 72 -4.19 -7.49 -4.30
C TRP A 72 -5.28 -6.42 -4.27
N PHE A 73 -6.28 -6.46 -5.16
CA PHE A 73 -7.36 -5.46 -5.21
C PHE A 73 -8.32 -5.52 -4.03
N VAL A 74 -8.43 -6.68 -3.36
CA VAL A 74 -9.36 -6.89 -2.24
C VAL A 74 -8.69 -6.81 -0.88
N ARG A 75 -7.38 -6.57 -0.79
CA ARG A 75 -6.69 -6.40 0.51
C ARG A 75 -6.85 -4.96 1.02
N GLY A 76 -7.05 -4.78 2.32
CA GLY A 76 -7.23 -3.44 2.91
C GLY A 76 -6.02 -2.53 2.70
N TRP A 77 -4.84 -3.00 3.12
CA TRP A 77 -3.59 -2.23 3.08
C TRP A 77 -3.12 -1.82 1.68
N THR A 78 -3.51 -2.54 0.64
CA THR A 78 -3.09 -2.26 -0.74
C THR A 78 -3.80 -1.03 -1.33
N LEU A 79 -4.80 -0.48 -0.64
CA LEU A 79 -5.47 0.75 -1.09
C LEU A 79 -4.50 1.92 -1.04
N GLN A 80 -3.70 2.01 0.02
CA GLN A 80 -2.66 3.03 0.13
C GLN A 80 -1.56 2.81 -0.92
N GLU A 81 -1.18 1.54 -1.16
CA GLU A 81 -0.22 1.16 -2.21
C GLU A 81 -0.70 1.59 -3.62
N LEU A 82 -2.01 1.60 -3.85
CA LEU A 82 -2.60 2.05 -5.11
C LEU A 82 -2.66 3.58 -5.21
N LEU A 83 -3.15 4.24 -4.15
CA LEU A 83 -3.53 5.65 -4.20
C LEU A 83 -2.38 6.62 -3.95
N ALA A 84 -1.49 6.29 -3.04
CA ALA A 84 -0.44 7.21 -2.61
C ALA A 84 0.64 7.45 -3.69
N PRO A 85 1.18 6.43 -4.37
CA PRO A 85 2.28 6.64 -5.31
C PRO A 85 1.88 7.40 -6.57
N ALA A 86 2.74 8.32 -7.00
CA ALA A 86 2.66 8.93 -8.33
C ALA A 86 2.96 7.90 -9.45
N SER A 87 3.88 6.97 -9.20
CA SER A 87 4.30 5.93 -10.15
C SER A 87 4.29 4.56 -9.49
N ALA A 88 3.60 3.60 -10.11
CA ALA A 88 3.62 2.21 -9.68
C ALA A 88 3.67 1.25 -10.88
N GLU A 89 4.46 0.18 -10.74
CA GLU A 89 4.66 -0.87 -11.74
C GLU A 89 4.22 -2.22 -11.17
N PHE A 90 3.49 -2.99 -11.98
CA PHE A 90 2.93 -4.27 -11.59
C PHE A 90 3.77 -5.41 -12.17
N TYR A 91 4.14 -6.37 -11.32
CA TYR A 91 4.97 -7.51 -11.67
C TYR A 91 4.23 -8.81 -11.39
N SER A 92 4.42 -9.80 -12.27
CA SER A 92 3.89 -11.15 -12.10
C SER A 92 4.65 -11.90 -10.99
N THR A 93 4.11 -13.05 -10.60
CA THR A 93 4.77 -14.02 -9.72
C THR A 93 6.08 -14.57 -10.31
N ASP A 94 6.25 -14.48 -11.63
CA ASP A 94 7.47 -14.89 -12.33
C ASP A 94 8.50 -13.73 -12.40
N GLY A 95 8.22 -12.59 -11.75
CA GLY A 95 9.06 -11.40 -11.76
C GLY A 95 9.03 -10.60 -13.06
N LYS A 96 8.10 -10.89 -13.98
CA LYS A 96 7.98 -10.18 -15.26
C LYS A 96 7.12 -8.92 -15.07
N LEU A 97 7.55 -7.81 -15.68
CA LEU A 97 6.75 -6.58 -15.72
C LEU A 97 5.47 -6.83 -16.54
N LEU A 98 4.32 -6.59 -15.92
CA LEU A 98 3.01 -6.70 -16.55
C LEU A 98 2.61 -5.37 -17.20
N SER A 99 2.62 -4.30 -16.41
CA SER A 99 2.30 -2.94 -16.85
C SER A 99 2.58 -1.92 -15.73
N ASN A 100 2.14 -0.67 -15.93
CA ASN A 100 2.21 0.40 -14.93
C ASN A 100 0.84 1.05 -14.68
N LYS A 101 0.72 1.74 -13.54
CA LYS A 101 -0.49 2.41 -13.06
C LYS A 101 -1.09 3.39 -14.08
N THR A 102 -0.26 4.17 -14.77
CA THR A 102 -0.72 5.15 -15.76
C THR A 102 -1.32 4.46 -16.98
N SER A 103 -0.65 3.44 -17.50
CA SER A 103 -1.12 2.65 -18.66
C SER A 103 -2.38 1.86 -18.35
N MET A 104 -2.57 1.43 -17.09
CA MET A 104 -3.73 0.61 -16.68
C MET A 104 -4.87 1.39 -16.05
N VAL A 105 -4.87 2.73 -16.10
CA VAL A 105 -5.81 3.54 -15.28
C VAL A 105 -7.29 3.20 -15.52
N ARG A 106 -7.68 2.83 -16.75
CA ARG A 106 -9.04 2.41 -17.09
C ARG A 106 -9.39 1.04 -16.50
N VAL A 107 -8.49 0.07 -16.64
CA VAL A 107 -8.65 -1.27 -16.03
C VAL A 107 -8.71 -1.15 -14.50
N LEU A 108 -7.87 -0.31 -13.91
CA LEU A 108 -7.89 -0.05 -12.46
C LEU A 108 -9.20 0.59 -12.01
N GLN A 109 -9.76 1.53 -12.79
CA GLN A 109 -11.08 2.10 -12.52
C GLN A 109 -12.16 1.02 -12.54
N GLU A 110 -12.15 0.13 -13.54
CA GLU A 110 -13.13 -0.95 -13.67
C GLU A 110 -13.07 -1.93 -12.49
N ILE A 111 -11.86 -2.31 -12.05
CA ILE A 111 -11.68 -3.24 -10.92
C ILE A 111 -12.08 -2.61 -9.59
N THR A 112 -11.69 -1.34 -9.37
CA THR A 112 -11.77 -0.73 -8.03
C THR A 112 -12.96 0.20 -7.83
N GLY A 113 -13.61 0.63 -8.91
CA GLY A 113 -14.62 1.70 -8.88
C GLY A 113 -14.06 3.10 -8.59
N ILE A 114 -12.74 3.24 -8.43
CA ILE A 114 -12.09 4.51 -8.11
C ILE A 114 -11.93 5.32 -9.40
N SER A 115 -12.31 6.60 -9.36
CA SER A 115 -12.26 7.45 -10.56
C SER A 115 -10.84 7.62 -11.11
N VAL A 116 -10.71 7.78 -12.43
CA VAL A 116 -9.42 8.03 -13.09
C VAL A 116 -8.68 9.22 -12.49
N ARG A 117 -9.40 10.27 -12.07
CA ARG A 117 -8.80 11.45 -11.46
C ARG A 117 -8.05 11.10 -10.17
N VAL A 118 -8.67 10.30 -9.31
CA VAL A 118 -8.05 9.81 -8.07
C VAL A 118 -6.86 8.92 -8.40
N LEU A 119 -7.01 7.98 -9.35
CA LEU A 119 -5.93 7.08 -9.76
C LEU A 119 -4.76 7.84 -10.40
N GLN A 120 -4.99 8.98 -11.05
CA GLN A 120 -3.93 9.86 -11.59
C GLN A 120 -3.27 10.76 -10.53
N GLY A 121 -3.64 10.61 -9.25
CA GLY A 121 -3.00 11.35 -8.15
C GLY A 121 -3.58 12.73 -7.88
N ASN A 122 -4.84 13.00 -8.27
CA ASN A 122 -5.51 14.23 -7.83
C ASN A 122 -5.56 14.28 -6.29
N PRO A 123 -5.42 15.46 -5.66
CA PRO A 123 -5.47 15.58 -4.21
C PRO A 123 -6.73 14.96 -3.60
N LEU A 124 -6.54 14.03 -2.65
CA LEU A 124 -7.65 13.27 -2.06
C LEU A 124 -8.60 14.13 -1.22
N LEU A 125 -8.12 15.27 -0.69
CA LEU A 125 -8.94 16.24 0.04
C LEU A 125 -10.08 16.84 -0.80
N GLY A 126 -9.99 16.79 -2.13
CA GLY A 126 -11.05 17.24 -3.02
C GLY A 126 -12.24 16.27 -3.14
N PHE A 127 -12.18 15.11 -2.48
CA PHE A 127 -13.21 14.08 -2.53
C PHE A 127 -13.92 13.91 -1.18
N GLY A 128 -15.22 13.62 -1.23
CA GLY A 128 -16.07 13.51 -0.04
C GLY A 128 -15.61 12.40 0.91
N VAL A 129 -15.96 12.52 2.19
CA VAL A 129 -15.62 11.49 3.20
C VAL A 129 -16.21 10.13 2.83
N ASP A 130 -17.49 10.09 2.48
CA ASP A 130 -18.17 8.84 2.13
C ASP A 130 -17.60 8.21 0.87
N GLU A 131 -17.21 9.02 -0.11
CA GLU A 131 -16.53 8.55 -1.32
C GLU A 131 -15.18 7.90 -0.96
N ARG A 132 -14.36 8.58 -0.16
CA ARG A 132 -13.07 8.03 0.29
C ARG A 132 -13.21 6.76 1.12
N LEU A 133 -14.22 6.70 1.99
CA LEU A 133 -14.56 5.50 2.78
C LEU A 133 -15.02 4.35 1.87
N SER A 134 -15.76 4.66 0.79
CA SER A 134 -16.24 3.66 -0.16
C SER A 134 -15.10 2.92 -0.88
N TRP A 135 -13.96 3.56 -1.11
CA TRP A 135 -12.79 2.91 -1.74
C TRP A 135 -12.18 1.81 -0.87
N ALA A 136 -12.37 1.92 0.45
CA ALA A 136 -11.98 0.90 1.42
C ALA A 136 -13.10 -0.13 1.67
N ALA A 137 -14.34 0.17 1.28
CA ALA A 137 -15.47 -0.72 1.46
C ALA A 137 -15.29 -2.00 0.64
N GLY A 138 -15.56 -3.15 1.25
CA GLY A 138 -15.41 -4.47 0.62
C GLY A 138 -13.99 -5.05 0.64
N ARG A 139 -12.97 -4.27 1.03
CA ARG A 139 -11.62 -4.79 1.23
C ARG A 139 -11.51 -5.61 2.52
N LYS A 140 -10.69 -6.64 2.48
CA LYS A 140 -10.46 -7.63 3.54
C LYS A 140 -9.17 -7.34 4.28
N THR A 141 -9.20 -7.50 5.60
CA THR A 141 -8.05 -7.34 6.48
C THR A 141 -7.84 -8.59 7.33
N LYS A 142 -6.58 -8.89 7.68
CA LYS A 142 -6.25 -10.05 8.53
C LYS A 142 -6.67 -9.79 9.97
N ARG A 143 -6.35 -8.59 10.50
CA ARG A 143 -6.84 -8.13 11.79
C ARG A 143 -8.11 -7.29 11.57
N ALA A 144 -9.05 -7.42 12.48
CA ALA A 144 -10.32 -6.71 12.41
C ALA A 144 -10.11 -5.18 12.48
N GLU A 145 -9.11 -4.75 13.26
CA GLU A 145 -8.76 -3.35 13.48
C GLU A 145 -8.09 -2.68 12.27
N ASP A 146 -7.41 -3.47 11.43
CA ASP A 146 -6.79 -2.94 10.21
C ASP A 146 -7.84 -2.35 9.25
N ALA A 147 -9.13 -2.66 9.40
CA ALA A 147 -10.20 -2.00 8.66
C ALA A 147 -10.25 -0.49 8.94
N GLY A 148 -9.86 -0.07 10.15
CA GLY A 148 -9.74 1.34 10.54
C GLY A 148 -8.34 1.93 10.34
N TYR A 149 -7.28 1.11 10.42
CA TYR A 149 -5.90 1.59 10.24
C TYR A 149 -5.45 1.68 8.78
N SER A 150 -5.91 0.76 7.92
CA SER A 150 -5.54 0.76 6.49
C SER A 150 -6.04 1.95 5.66
N PRO A 151 -7.05 2.74 6.05
CA PRO A 151 -7.37 3.99 5.34
C PRO A 151 -6.76 5.26 5.95
N LEU A 152 -5.97 5.21 7.04
CA LEU A 152 -5.54 6.42 7.77
C LEU A 152 -4.93 7.51 6.88
N GLY A 153 -3.97 7.15 6.03
CA GLY A 153 -3.32 8.12 5.15
C GLY A 153 -4.19 8.67 4.02
N ILE A 154 -5.32 8.03 3.70
CA ILE A 154 -6.32 8.55 2.73
C ILE A 154 -7.03 9.78 3.33
N PHE A 155 -7.11 9.84 4.66
CA PHE A 155 -7.70 10.92 5.43
C PHE A 155 -6.68 11.86 6.07
N ASP A 156 -5.38 11.56 5.93
CA ASP A 156 -4.29 12.27 6.62
C ASP A 156 -4.48 12.27 8.15
N ILE A 157 -4.89 11.12 8.70
CA ILE A 157 -5.16 10.94 10.13
C ILE A 157 -4.03 10.19 10.81
N HIS A 158 -3.70 10.63 12.02
CA HIS A 158 -2.87 9.90 12.95
C HIS A 158 -3.70 9.43 14.14
N MET A 159 -3.62 8.13 14.50
CA MET A 159 -4.26 7.64 15.72
C MET A 159 -3.49 6.45 16.35
N PRO A 160 -3.53 6.28 17.68
CA PRO A 160 -2.88 5.14 18.34
C PRO A 160 -3.40 3.78 17.87
N LEU A 161 -2.50 2.82 17.67
CA LEU A 161 -2.87 1.44 17.34
C LEU A 161 -3.20 0.65 18.61
N ILE A 162 -4.44 0.19 18.71
CA ILE A 162 -4.95 -0.60 19.83
C ILE A 162 -5.51 -1.91 19.27
N TYR A 163 -4.61 -2.85 18.97
CA TYR A 163 -5.03 -4.19 18.59
C TYR A 163 -5.79 -4.88 19.73
N ARG A 164 -6.82 -5.65 19.37
CA ARG A 164 -7.82 -6.26 20.27
C ARG A 164 -8.92 -5.31 20.75
N GLU A 165 -8.97 -4.05 20.30
CA GLU A 165 -10.13 -3.19 20.56
C GLU A 165 -11.38 -3.63 19.78
N GLY A 166 -11.19 -4.37 18.68
CA GLY A 166 -12.26 -4.81 17.79
C GLY A 166 -12.62 -3.81 16.70
N LYS A 167 -13.18 -4.31 15.59
CA LYS A 167 -13.49 -3.54 14.39
C LYS A 167 -14.37 -2.32 14.67
N ASP A 168 -15.44 -2.49 15.43
CA ASP A 168 -16.43 -1.43 15.64
C ASP A 168 -15.81 -0.24 16.41
N LYS A 169 -14.97 -0.53 17.40
CA LYS A 169 -14.28 0.51 18.19
C LYS A 169 -13.28 1.28 17.35
N VAL A 170 -12.42 0.60 16.58
CA VAL A 170 -11.47 1.30 15.71
C VAL A 170 -12.18 2.14 14.64
N MET A 171 -13.29 1.64 14.08
CA MET A 171 -14.04 2.38 13.06
C MET A 171 -14.75 3.59 13.65
N ALA A 172 -15.23 3.50 14.89
CA ALA A 172 -15.78 4.64 15.62
C ALA A 172 -14.70 5.71 15.90
N ARG A 173 -13.50 5.28 16.28
CA ARG A 173 -12.35 6.19 16.47
C ARG A 173 -11.95 6.86 15.15
N LEU A 174 -11.80 6.10 14.06
CA LEU A 174 -11.49 6.64 12.74
C LEU A 174 -12.49 7.73 12.33
N ARG A 175 -13.80 7.46 12.43
CA ARG A 175 -14.83 8.45 12.08
C ARG A 175 -14.74 9.72 12.92
N ARG A 176 -14.46 9.59 14.21
CA ARG A 176 -14.27 10.73 15.11
C ARG A 176 -13.07 11.58 14.71
N GLU A 177 -11.92 10.96 14.40
CA GLU A 177 -10.74 11.68 13.95
C GLU A 177 -10.99 12.38 12.59
N ILE A 178 -11.73 11.74 11.67
CA ILE A 178 -12.15 12.38 10.40
C ILE A 178 -12.99 13.62 10.71
N GLU A 179 -14.00 13.51 11.56
CA GLU A 179 -14.88 14.63 11.91
C GLU A 179 -14.11 15.79 12.56
N GLN A 180 -13.20 15.50 13.49
CA GLN A 180 -12.35 16.52 14.13
C GLN A 180 -11.45 17.24 13.13
N SER A 181 -10.83 16.48 12.21
CA SER A 181 -9.97 17.07 11.17
C SER A 181 -10.72 18.05 10.25
N LEU A 182 -12.02 17.84 10.02
CA LEU A 182 -12.86 18.72 9.21
C LEU A 182 -13.30 19.99 9.96
N GLN A 183 -13.42 19.92 11.28
CA GLN A 183 -13.87 21.04 12.12
C GLN A 183 -12.72 22.03 12.42
N GLY A 184 -11.49 21.75 11.97
CA GLY A 184 -10.32 22.55 12.33
C GLY A 184 -9.90 22.42 13.79
N GLU A 185 -10.56 21.55 14.57
CA GLU A 185 -10.08 21.11 15.87
C GLU A 185 -8.99 20.07 15.60
N GLY A 186 -7.72 20.50 15.63
CA GLY A 186 -6.59 19.59 15.65
C GLY A 186 -6.74 18.52 16.75
N PRO A 187 -6.06 17.37 16.63
CA PRO A 187 -6.30 16.21 17.47
C PRO A 187 -6.34 16.56 18.96
N ARG A 188 -7.38 16.09 19.67
CA ARG A 188 -7.52 16.25 21.13
C ARG A 188 -6.52 15.40 21.93
N TYR A 189 -5.77 14.53 21.26
CA TYR A 189 -4.51 14.04 21.77
C TYR A 189 -3.53 15.19 21.69
N GLY A 190 -3.30 15.82 22.83
CA GLY A 190 -2.38 16.93 22.98
C GLY A 190 -1.14 16.71 22.12
N ILE A 191 -0.81 17.79 21.41
CA ILE A 191 0.31 18.01 20.51
C ILE A 191 -0.05 17.94 19.01
N ALA A 192 -0.56 19.07 18.52
CA ALA A 192 -0.17 19.57 17.21
C ALA A 192 1.34 19.90 17.25
N HIS A 193 2.19 18.89 17.07
CA HIS A 193 3.53 19.17 16.61
C HIS A 193 3.39 19.36 15.11
N SER A 194 3.70 20.57 14.63
CA SER A 194 4.56 20.64 13.45
C SER A 194 5.80 19.81 13.80
N TYR A 195 5.74 18.49 13.52
CA TYR A 195 6.81 17.59 13.84
C TYR A 195 7.89 17.84 12.80
N SER A 196 8.72 18.85 13.09
CA SER A 196 10.11 18.93 12.66
C SER A 196 10.91 17.85 13.40
N GLY A 197 10.45 16.60 13.30
CA GLY A 197 11.31 15.44 13.52
C GLY A 197 12.39 15.44 12.45
N PRO A 198 13.50 14.72 12.64
CA PRO A 198 14.63 14.82 11.73
C PRO A 198 14.13 14.65 10.30
N ILE A 199 14.29 15.71 9.49
CA ILE A 199 14.36 15.49 8.06
C ILE A 199 15.56 14.57 7.93
N PHE A 200 15.31 13.32 7.54
CA PHE A 200 16.40 12.40 7.25
C PHE A 200 17.18 13.01 6.08
N HIS A 201 18.28 13.67 6.42
CA HIS A 201 19.33 14.13 5.50
C HIS A 201 20.55 13.19 5.58
N GLY A 202 20.38 12.00 6.15
CA GLY A 202 21.40 10.97 6.25
C GLY A 202 20.83 9.61 5.81
N ALA A 203 21.71 8.74 5.33
CA ALA A 203 21.35 7.39 4.90
C ALA A 203 20.55 6.66 5.99
N ILE A 204 19.48 5.97 5.59
CA ILE A 204 18.69 5.09 6.45
C ILE A 204 19.59 3.91 6.82
N SER A 205 20.35 4.08 7.90
CA SER A 205 21.19 3.04 8.49
C SER A 205 20.31 2.08 9.29
N GLY A 206 19.63 1.19 8.59
CA GLY A 206 19.22 -0.11 9.11
C GLY A 206 20.27 -1.14 8.71
N HIS A 207 21.25 -1.38 9.58
CA HIS A 207 22.24 -2.44 9.37
C HIS A 207 21.56 -3.81 9.45
N TYR A 208 21.29 -4.43 8.30
CA TYR A 208 21.45 -5.88 8.10
C TYR A 208 21.83 -6.13 6.63
N VAL A 209 23.14 -6.14 6.39
CA VAL A 209 23.74 -6.69 5.17
C VAL A 209 23.58 -8.21 5.25
N ILE A 210 22.77 -8.80 4.37
CA ILE A 210 22.98 -10.20 3.99
C ILE A 210 23.73 -10.16 2.67
N PRO A 211 25.02 -10.55 2.63
CA PRO A 211 25.74 -10.69 1.37
C PRO A 211 25.12 -11.86 0.60
N GLY A 212 24.39 -11.56 -0.46
CA GLY A 212 23.78 -12.53 -1.36
C GLY A 212 24.34 -12.37 -2.77
N PRO A 213 24.79 -13.46 -3.42
CA PRO A 213 25.73 -13.44 -4.53
C PRO A 213 25.10 -12.96 -5.84
N GLN A 214 25.98 -12.68 -6.80
CA GLN A 214 25.68 -12.37 -8.18
C GLN A 214 24.53 -13.22 -8.75
N ALA A 215 23.70 -12.52 -9.53
CA ALA A 215 22.69 -13.02 -10.44
C ALA A 215 22.82 -14.51 -10.74
N ASN A 216 21.90 -15.30 -10.18
CA ASN A 216 21.32 -16.51 -10.76
C ASN A 216 20.05 -16.81 -9.97
N GLY A 217 18.93 -16.95 -10.66
CA GLY A 217 17.59 -16.89 -10.10
C GLY A 217 17.35 -17.85 -8.94
N VAL A 218 17.15 -17.28 -7.74
CA VAL A 218 16.37 -17.88 -6.65
C VAL A 218 15.70 -16.75 -5.86
N THR A 219 14.38 -16.62 -5.98
CA THR A 219 13.58 -15.70 -5.17
C THR A 219 13.33 -16.33 -3.79
N MET A 220 13.86 -15.74 -2.72
CA MET A 220 13.53 -16.12 -1.34
C MET A 220 12.13 -15.56 -0.98
N ASN A 221 11.16 -16.47 -0.87
CA ASN A 221 9.84 -16.21 -0.33
C ASN A 221 9.90 -16.22 1.21
N TYR A 222 9.69 -15.07 1.84
CA TYR A 222 9.44 -15.03 3.29
C TYR A 222 7.94 -15.07 3.53
N ASN A 223 7.54 -16.20 4.12
CA ASN A 223 6.20 -16.53 4.56
C ASN A 223 5.93 -15.74 5.85
N PHE A 224 5.01 -14.77 5.83
CA PHE A 224 4.55 -14.13 7.07
C PHE A 224 3.56 -15.05 7.80
N GLY A 225 4.08 -16.20 8.30
CA GLY A 225 3.36 -17.29 8.97
C GLY A 225 2.36 -17.98 8.04
N GLY A 226 2.55 -19.22 7.59
CA GLY A 226 2.83 -20.39 8.42
C GLY A 226 1.50 -20.88 9.00
N ASP A 227 0.97 -21.96 8.44
CA ASP A 227 -0.35 -22.53 8.69
C ASP A 227 -0.69 -22.79 10.17
N GLY A 228 -1.98 -22.66 10.46
CA GLY A 228 -2.64 -22.92 11.73
C GLY A 228 -4.04 -22.34 11.73
#